data_AF-A0A428S1R2-F1
#
_entry.id   AF-A0A428S1R2-F1
#
_cell.length_a   1.000
_cell.length_b   1.000
_cell.length_c   1.000
_cell.angle_alpha   90.00
_cell.angle_beta   90.00
_cell.angle_gamma   90.00
#
_symmetry.space_group_name_H-M   'P 1'
#
loop_
_entity.id
_entity.type
_entity.pdbx_description
1 polymer ?
#
loop_
_entity_poly.entity_id
_entity_poly.type
_entity_poly.pdbx_seq_one_letter_code
_entity_poly.pdbx_strand_id
1 'polypeptide(L)'
;MADLEPATDIDPNVWYHMTEENVDDYDGDFKAMLQTWQDDDFRVFPVAKRKTYWQFQPIGKIPGRYALRCSETTTRKQFAVCYRPSESVENRRTRACLRNSDGSEGQQWDVALWGKNDTYRFINVHNGSKYHLDVIPSGPVYMSPNLDGYQRRQRWLMTSAPESTADSATTTGESGNQTSQPDTDTGGSDNSSLSGGAIAGIAIGAVLGVLAIALVAFFFWRRRKRRAEAAPASTQAPYPQSPDGYKPESSSQTPVYELPNNQNPAELPANH
;
A
#
# COMPACT_ATOMS: atom_id res chain seq x y z
N MET A 1 -12.00 -19.09 8.15
CA MET A 1 -11.23 -19.64 7.01
C MET A 1 -11.47 -21.13 6.79
N ALA A 2 -12.21 -21.85 7.65
CA ALA A 2 -12.28 -23.31 7.62
C ALA A 2 -12.81 -23.92 6.31
N ASP A 3 -13.55 -23.17 5.49
CA ASP A 3 -14.21 -23.71 4.28
C ASP A 3 -13.76 -23.08 2.95
N LEU A 4 -12.87 -22.06 2.95
CA LEU A 4 -12.45 -21.39 1.72
C LEU A 4 -10.96 -21.58 1.45
N GLU A 5 -10.65 -21.96 0.22
CA GLU A 5 -9.28 -22.18 -0.27
C GLU A 5 -8.53 -20.84 -0.37
N PRO A 6 -7.29 -20.72 0.14
CA PRO A 6 -6.48 -19.52 -0.05
C PRO A 6 -6.20 -19.27 -1.54
N ALA A 7 -6.34 -18.04 -2.02
CA ALA A 7 -5.98 -17.68 -3.39
C ALA A 7 -4.46 -17.58 -3.50
N THR A 8 -3.80 -18.60 -4.06
CA THR A 8 -2.32 -18.67 -4.16
C THR A 8 -1.77 -18.38 -5.54
N ASP A 9 -2.64 -18.25 -6.53
CA ASP A 9 -2.35 -18.06 -7.95
C ASP A 9 -2.29 -16.58 -8.37
N ILE A 10 -2.44 -15.65 -7.44
CA ILE A 10 -2.30 -14.21 -7.70
C ILE A 10 -0.82 -13.86 -7.93
N ASP A 11 -0.48 -13.40 -9.14
CA ASP A 11 0.87 -13.00 -9.52
C ASP A 11 1.24 -11.64 -8.89
N PRO A 12 2.30 -11.58 -8.06
CA PRO A 12 2.69 -10.36 -7.38
C PRO A 12 3.25 -9.25 -8.28
N ASN A 13 3.55 -9.55 -9.54
CA ASN A 13 4.07 -8.59 -10.52
C ASN A 13 2.98 -8.02 -11.42
N VAL A 14 1.75 -8.54 -11.35
CA VAL A 14 0.61 -8.11 -12.16
C VAL A 14 -0.20 -7.04 -11.42
N TRP A 15 -0.64 -6.04 -12.17
CA TRP A 15 -1.66 -5.09 -11.71
C TRP A 15 -3.04 -5.67 -12.03
N TYR A 16 -3.96 -5.61 -11.08
CA TYR A 16 -5.30 -6.16 -11.21
C TYR A 16 -6.35 -5.04 -11.22
N HIS A 17 -7.31 -5.18 -12.12
CA HIS A 17 -8.60 -4.50 -12.03
C HIS A 17 -9.44 -5.27 -11.02
N MET A 18 -9.87 -4.60 -9.94
CA MET A 18 -10.73 -5.18 -8.92
C MET A 18 -12.11 -4.53 -8.94
N THR A 19 -13.17 -5.35 -8.86
CA THR A 19 -14.56 -4.91 -8.72
C THR A 19 -15.34 -5.89 -7.85
N GLU A 20 -16.66 -5.75 -7.75
CA GLU A 20 -17.52 -6.55 -6.86
C GLU A 20 -18.82 -6.96 -7.58
N GLU A 21 -19.29 -8.19 -7.36
CA GLU A 21 -20.36 -8.86 -8.12
C GLU A 21 -21.76 -8.20 -8.06
N ASN A 22 -22.00 -7.32 -7.09
CA ASN A 22 -23.22 -6.52 -7.01
C ASN A 22 -23.12 -5.22 -7.82
N VAL A 23 -21.91 -4.79 -8.18
CA VAL A 23 -21.67 -3.59 -9.00
C VAL A 23 -21.31 -3.96 -10.44
N ASP A 24 -20.71 -5.12 -10.65
CA ASP A 24 -20.23 -5.64 -11.93
C ASP A 24 -20.54 -7.13 -12.06
N ASP A 25 -20.41 -7.68 -13.25
CA ASP A 25 -20.45 -9.12 -13.49
C ASP A 25 -19.13 -9.66 -14.06
N TYR A 26 -18.97 -10.97 -14.02
CA TYR A 26 -17.77 -11.65 -14.49
C TYR A 26 -17.88 -11.95 -16.00
N ASP A 27 -18.07 -10.92 -16.81
CA ASP A 27 -18.15 -11.01 -18.27
C ASP A 27 -16.79 -10.77 -18.99
N GLY A 28 -15.77 -10.37 -18.21
CA GLY A 28 -14.41 -10.07 -18.68
C GLY A 28 -14.18 -8.61 -19.08
N ASP A 29 -15.22 -7.77 -19.10
CA ASP A 29 -15.18 -6.36 -19.46
C ASP A 29 -15.78 -5.50 -18.33
N PHE A 30 -15.16 -5.58 -17.16
CA PHE A 30 -15.58 -4.89 -15.93
C PHE A 30 -15.87 -3.40 -16.15
N LYS A 31 -17.10 -2.99 -15.84
CA LYS A 31 -17.60 -1.62 -16.03
C LYS A 31 -17.32 -0.71 -14.84
N ALA A 32 -17.02 -1.27 -13.67
CA ALA A 32 -16.74 -0.57 -12.43
C ALA A 32 -15.42 -1.05 -11.81
N MET A 33 -14.85 -0.23 -10.93
CA MET A 33 -13.56 -0.52 -10.30
C MET A 33 -13.51 0.02 -8.88
N LEU A 34 -12.82 -0.73 -8.00
CA LEU A 34 -12.37 -0.28 -6.69
C LEU A 34 -11.37 0.87 -6.83
N GLN A 35 -11.81 2.07 -6.45
CA GLN A 35 -11.07 3.30 -6.66
C GLN A 35 -10.90 4.08 -5.35
N THR A 36 -9.80 4.82 -5.26
CA THR A 36 -9.58 5.78 -4.18
C THR A 36 -10.66 6.85 -4.19
N TRP A 37 -11.13 7.24 -3.01
CA TRP A 37 -12.09 8.31 -2.82
C TRP A 37 -11.54 9.36 -1.86
N GLN A 38 -12.33 10.41 -1.63
CA GLN A 38 -12.04 11.44 -0.63
C GLN A 38 -11.81 10.81 0.76
N ASP A 39 -11.02 11.49 1.59
CA ASP A 39 -10.70 11.10 2.97
C ASP A 39 -10.01 9.72 3.12
N ASP A 40 -9.22 9.33 2.12
CA ASP A 40 -8.54 8.03 2.04
C ASP A 40 -9.52 6.83 2.12
N ASP A 41 -10.82 7.02 1.87
CA ASP A 41 -11.82 5.95 1.75
C ASP A 41 -11.79 5.34 0.33
N PHE A 42 -12.58 4.28 0.12
CA PHE A 42 -12.74 3.64 -1.19
C PHE A 42 -14.20 3.52 -1.60
N ARG A 43 -14.42 3.46 -2.92
CA ARG A 43 -15.70 3.14 -3.53
C ARG A 43 -15.50 2.23 -4.73
N VAL A 44 -16.52 1.45 -5.07
CA VAL A 44 -16.61 0.75 -6.35
C VAL A 44 -17.67 1.47 -7.19
N PHE A 45 -17.25 2.01 -8.33
CA PHE A 45 -18.12 2.79 -9.21
C PHE A 45 -17.62 2.69 -10.66
N PRO A 46 -18.43 3.09 -11.66
CA PRO A 46 -18.06 2.99 -13.06
C PRO A 46 -16.68 3.57 -13.37
N VAL A 47 -15.95 2.90 -14.25
CA VAL A 47 -14.60 3.29 -14.64
C VAL A 47 -14.65 4.68 -15.29
N ALA A 48 -14.04 5.66 -14.63
CA ALA A 48 -13.86 7.01 -15.18
C ALA A 48 -12.54 7.09 -15.97
N LYS A 49 -12.12 8.31 -16.34
CA LYS A 49 -10.80 8.53 -16.97
C LYS A 49 -9.63 8.06 -16.10
N ARG A 50 -9.81 8.07 -14.78
CA ARG A 50 -8.81 7.62 -13.81
C ARG A 50 -9.06 6.16 -13.47
N LYS A 51 -8.00 5.34 -13.51
CA LYS A 51 -8.05 3.91 -13.18
C LYS A 51 -7.16 3.63 -11.97
N THR A 52 -7.66 2.85 -11.02
CA THR A 52 -6.99 2.44 -9.79
C THR A 52 -6.77 0.93 -9.85
N TYR A 53 -5.59 0.51 -10.31
CA TYR A 53 -5.22 -0.90 -10.30
C TYR A 53 -4.58 -1.28 -8.98
N TRP A 54 -4.60 -2.58 -8.67
CA TRP A 54 -4.16 -3.12 -7.40
C TRP A 54 -3.13 -4.21 -7.60
N GLN A 55 -2.08 -4.21 -6.79
CA GLN A 55 -1.08 -5.27 -6.81
C GLN A 55 -0.94 -5.89 -5.44
N PHE A 56 -0.78 -7.22 -5.43
CA PHE A 56 -0.80 -8.07 -4.26
C PHE A 56 0.62 -8.51 -3.93
N GLN A 57 1.11 -8.09 -2.77
CA GLN A 57 2.46 -8.41 -2.30
C GLN A 57 2.38 -9.49 -1.23
N PRO A 58 2.88 -10.71 -1.48
CA PRO A 58 2.84 -11.81 -0.52
C PRO A 58 3.50 -11.45 0.81
N ILE A 59 2.88 -11.84 1.92
CA ILE A 59 3.44 -11.62 3.26
C ILE A 59 3.85 -12.94 3.90
N GLY A 60 5.15 -13.09 4.09
CA GLY A 60 5.72 -14.28 4.72
C GLY A 60 5.47 -15.55 3.90
N LYS A 61 5.25 -16.67 4.60
CA LYS A 61 4.96 -17.98 3.99
C LYS A 61 3.52 -18.44 4.26
N ILE A 62 2.60 -17.49 4.38
CA ILE A 62 1.19 -17.77 4.67
C ILE A 62 0.43 -17.75 3.33
N PRO A 63 -0.12 -18.91 2.88
CA PRO A 63 -0.88 -18.98 1.63
C PRO A 63 -2.04 -17.98 1.61
N GLY A 64 -2.21 -17.26 0.50
CA GLY A 64 -3.29 -16.29 0.32
C GLY A 64 -3.14 -15.00 1.13
N ARG A 65 -2.03 -14.75 1.82
CA ARG A 65 -1.82 -13.52 2.60
C ARG A 65 -1.06 -12.46 1.83
N TYR A 66 -1.65 -11.28 1.72
CA TYR A 66 -1.11 -10.18 0.93
C TYR A 66 -1.18 -8.82 1.65
N ALA A 67 -0.22 -7.94 1.32
CA ALA A 67 -0.38 -6.49 1.40
C ALA A 67 -0.79 -5.97 0.02
N LEU A 68 -1.67 -4.99 -0.05
CA LEU A 68 -2.16 -4.47 -1.32
C LEU A 68 -1.76 -3.00 -1.50
N ARG A 69 -1.14 -2.70 -2.65
CA ARG A 69 -0.85 -1.33 -3.08
C ARG A 69 -1.71 -0.95 -4.28
N CYS A 70 -2.11 0.32 -4.38
CA CYS A 70 -2.81 0.82 -5.56
C CYS A 70 -1.87 1.61 -6.50
N SER A 71 -2.17 1.60 -7.80
CA SER A 71 -1.38 2.23 -8.85
C SER A 71 -1.32 3.75 -8.76
N GLU A 72 -2.21 4.36 -7.98
CA GLU A 72 -2.28 5.81 -7.78
C GLU A 72 -1.36 6.30 -6.68
N THR A 73 -0.83 5.40 -5.85
CA THR A 73 0.01 5.78 -4.72
C THR A 73 1.39 5.16 -4.78
N THR A 74 2.34 5.86 -4.14
CA THR A 74 3.65 5.29 -3.89
C THR A 74 3.53 4.07 -2.98
N THR A 75 4.56 3.23 -2.95
CA THR A 75 4.69 2.10 -2.01
C THR A 75 4.60 2.48 -0.53
N ARG A 76 4.57 3.78 -0.21
CA ARG A 76 4.42 4.29 1.15
C ARG A 76 2.99 4.21 1.66
N LYS A 77 1.97 3.96 0.83
CA LYS A 77 0.61 3.72 1.28
C LYS A 77 0.15 2.29 0.94
N GLN A 78 -0.69 1.72 1.80
CA GLN A 78 -1.21 0.36 1.72
C GLN A 78 -2.72 0.35 1.94
N PHE A 79 -3.40 -0.62 1.33
CA PHE A 79 -4.79 -0.94 1.59
C PHE A 79 -4.94 -1.48 3.02
N ALA A 80 -5.75 -0.81 3.82
CA ALA A 80 -5.88 -1.08 5.24
C ALA A 80 -7.35 -1.04 5.68
N VAL A 81 -7.60 -1.33 6.95
CA VAL A 81 -8.86 -1.02 7.63
C VAL A 81 -8.70 0.17 8.58
N CYS A 82 -9.74 1.02 8.62
CA CYS A 82 -9.85 2.17 9.52
C CYS A 82 -11.16 2.09 10.30
N TYR A 83 -11.09 2.36 11.59
CA TYR A 83 -12.27 2.48 12.43
C TYR A 83 -12.84 3.91 12.39
N ARG A 84 -14.16 4.02 12.25
CA ARG A 84 -14.94 5.26 12.14
C ARG A 84 -15.98 5.29 13.26
N PRO A 85 -15.66 5.87 14.43
CA PRO A 85 -16.59 5.89 15.56
C PRO A 85 -17.85 6.72 15.31
N SER A 86 -17.78 7.69 14.37
CA SER A 86 -18.91 8.54 13.98
C SER A 86 -19.96 7.85 13.13
N GLU A 87 -19.67 6.65 12.59
CA GLU A 87 -20.65 5.87 11.86
C GLU A 87 -21.71 5.32 12.84
N SER A 88 -22.97 5.63 12.54
CA SER A 88 -24.10 5.30 13.41
C SER A 88 -24.46 3.82 13.34
N VAL A 89 -24.16 3.17 12.21
CA VAL A 89 -24.37 1.74 12.02
C VAL A 89 -23.13 0.98 12.48
N GLU A 90 -23.23 0.29 13.63
CA GLU A 90 -22.09 -0.33 14.32
C GLU A 90 -21.26 -1.27 13.42
N ASN A 91 -21.93 -2.13 12.68
CA ASN A 91 -21.36 -3.06 11.70
C ASN A 91 -20.88 -2.39 10.40
N ARG A 92 -20.80 -1.05 10.35
CA ARG A 92 -20.20 -0.26 9.26
C ARG A 92 -19.03 0.61 9.72
N ARG A 93 -18.70 0.57 11.01
CA ARG A 93 -17.65 1.43 11.58
C ARG A 93 -16.26 1.07 11.09
N THR A 94 -16.01 -0.17 10.68
CA THR A 94 -14.72 -0.56 10.10
C THR A 94 -14.80 -0.44 8.58
N ARG A 95 -14.04 0.49 8.01
CA ARG A 95 -13.99 0.76 6.58
C ARG A 95 -12.65 0.39 5.97
N ALA A 96 -12.65 0.05 4.69
CA ALA A 96 -11.40 0.01 3.94
C ALA A 96 -10.88 1.44 3.76
N CYS A 97 -9.58 1.63 3.94
CA CYS A 97 -8.95 2.93 3.82
C CYS A 97 -7.49 2.82 3.36
N LEU A 98 -6.93 3.94 2.93
CA LEU A 98 -5.55 4.04 2.52
C LEU A 98 -4.69 4.61 3.66
N ARG A 99 -3.65 3.88 4.08
CA ARG A 99 -2.78 4.30 5.21
C ARG A 99 -1.32 4.20 4.87
N ASN A 100 -0.48 4.98 5.57
CA ASN A 100 0.97 4.83 5.48
C ASN A 100 1.39 3.40 5.83
N SER A 101 2.25 2.80 5.02
CA SER A 101 2.74 1.43 5.18
C SER A 101 3.45 1.28 6.52
N ASP A 102 2.93 0.40 7.37
CA ASP A 102 3.46 0.06 8.69
C ASP A 102 3.57 -1.45 8.94
N GLY A 103 3.02 -2.28 8.03
CA GLY A 103 3.06 -3.74 8.12
C GLY A 103 2.16 -4.31 9.22
N SER A 104 1.32 -3.49 9.86
CA SER A 104 0.36 -3.92 10.87
C SER A 104 -0.63 -4.93 10.30
N GLU A 105 -1.23 -5.74 11.16
CA GLU A 105 -2.29 -6.70 10.76
C GLU A 105 -3.45 -6.02 10.02
N GLY A 106 -3.73 -4.75 10.33
CA GLY A 106 -4.74 -3.96 9.64
C GLY A 106 -4.44 -3.71 8.16
N GLN A 107 -3.19 -3.91 7.71
CA GLN A 107 -2.73 -3.80 6.32
C GLN A 107 -2.55 -5.15 5.62
N GLN A 108 -2.79 -6.25 6.34
CA GLN A 108 -2.64 -7.60 5.81
C GLN A 108 -4.00 -8.21 5.55
N TRP A 109 -4.11 -8.90 4.42
CA TRP A 109 -5.37 -9.44 3.93
C TRP A 109 -5.17 -10.91 3.56
N ASP A 110 -5.98 -11.76 4.17
CA ASP A 110 -6.15 -13.14 3.74
C ASP A 110 -7.20 -13.17 2.64
N VAL A 111 -6.75 -13.52 1.43
CA VAL A 111 -7.56 -13.61 0.21
C VAL A 111 -7.85 -15.07 -0.08
N ALA A 112 -9.13 -15.40 -0.24
CA ALA A 112 -9.59 -16.77 -0.44
C ALA A 112 -10.57 -16.87 -1.62
N LEU A 113 -10.59 -18.00 -2.30
CA LEU A 113 -11.50 -18.28 -3.41
C LEU A 113 -12.91 -18.63 -2.89
N TRP A 114 -13.93 -18.13 -3.57
CA TRP A 114 -15.35 -18.41 -3.33
C TRP A 114 -15.84 -19.56 -4.24
N GLY A 115 -15.27 -20.75 -4.04
CA GLY A 115 -15.59 -21.93 -4.85
C GLY A 115 -15.12 -21.80 -6.31
N LYS A 116 -15.75 -22.55 -7.23
CA LYS A 116 -15.32 -22.65 -8.65
C LYS A 116 -15.61 -21.42 -9.53
N ASN A 117 -16.20 -20.36 -8.96
CA ASN A 117 -16.65 -19.21 -9.74
C ASN A 117 -15.59 -18.10 -9.86
N ASP A 118 -14.33 -18.40 -9.54
CA ASP A 118 -13.18 -17.48 -9.63
C ASP A 118 -13.39 -16.12 -8.95
N THR A 119 -14.27 -16.06 -7.94
CA THR A 119 -14.48 -14.87 -7.13
C THR A 119 -13.69 -14.96 -5.83
N TYR A 120 -13.38 -13.81 -5.26
CA TYR A 120 -12.46 -13.68 -4.14
C TYR A 120 -13.18 -13.14 -2.90
N ARG A 121 -12.70 -13.58 -1.75
CA ARG A 121 -13.08 -13.08 -0.44
C ARG A 121 -11.88 -12.42 0.21
N PHE A 122 -12.10 -11.25 0.79
CA PHE A 122 -11.08 -10.50 1.50
C PHE A 122 -11.38 -10.50 2.99
N ILE A 123 -10.45 -11.04 3.77
CA ILE A 123 -10.50 -11.10 5.23
C ILE A 123 -9.32 -10.30 5.76
N ASN A 124 -9.57 -9.31 6.61
CA ASN A 124 -8.47 -8.55 7.21
C ASN A 124 -7.86 -9.34 8.38
N VAL A 125 -6.53 -9.46 8.42
CA VAL A 125 -5.80 -10.26 9.41
C VAL A 125 -5.95 -9.71 10.83
N HIS A 126 -6.26 -8.42 10.98
CA HIS A 126 -6.52 -7.84 12.28
C HIS A 126 -7.67 -8.60 12.95
N ASN A 127 -7.35 -9.30 14.03
CA ASN A 127 -8.24 -10.20 14.79
C ASN A 127 -9.56 -9.53 15.23
N GLY A 128 -9.61 -8.20 15.23
CA GLY A 128 -10.81 -7.40 15.50
C GLY A 128 -11.78 -7.27 14.32
N SER A 129 -11.45 -7.74 13.11
CA SER A 129 -12.29 -7.49 11.94
C SER A 129 -13.52 -8.39 11.88
N LYS A 130 -13.48 -9.71 12.18
CA LYS A 130 -14.62 -10.69 12.11
C LYS A 130 -15.54 -10.61 10.87
N TYR A 131 -15.17 -9.80 9.91
CA TYR A 131 -16.01 -9.23 8.88
C TYR A 131 -15.25 -9.36 7.57
N HIS A 132 -15.97 -9.28 6.47
CA HIS A 132 -15.46 -9.43 5.12
C HIS A 132 -15.61 -8.11 4.38
N LEU A 133 -14.73 -7.88 3.43
CA LEU A 133 -14.78 -6.69 2.59
C LEU A 133 -16.10 -6.69 1.78
N ASP A 134 -16.88 -5.63 1.94
CA ASP A 134 -18.24 -5.47 1.41
C ASP A 134 -18.39 -4.09 0.76
N VAL A 135 -19.12 -4.05 -0.35
CA VAL A 135 -19.50 -2.82 -1.04
C VAL A 135 -20.97 -2.50 -0.79
N ILE A 136 -21.26 -1.32 -0.22
CA ILE A 136 -22.61 -0.74 -0.35
C ILE A 136 -22.72 -0.15 -1.76
N PRO A 137 -23.76 -0.48 -2.55
CA PRO A 137 -24.00 0.19 -3.83
C PRO A 137 -24.03 1.71 -3.65
N SER A 138 -23.22 2.42 -4.44
CA SER A 138 -23.03 3.87 -4.35
C SER A 138 -22.44 4.40 -3.02
N GLY A 139 -22.03 3.50 -2.12
CA GLY A 139 -21.50 3.80 -0.79
C GLY A 139 -20.01 3.49 -0.64
N PRO A 140 -19.48 3.55 0.60
CA PRO A 140 -18.10 3.21 0.89
C PRO A 140 -17.88 1.70 0.87
N VAL A 141 -16.61 1.30 0.73
CA VAL A 141 -16.16 -0.07 0.99
C VAL A 141 -15.92 -0.24 2.50
N TYR A 142 -16.53 -1.25 3.08
CA TYR A 142 -16.50 -1.47 4.52
C TYR A 142 -16.39 -2.96 4.86
N MET A 143 -16.26 -3.26 6.15
CA MET A 143 -16.20 -4.62 6.64
C MET A 143 -17.56 -4.99 7.25
N SER A 144 -18.20 -6.05 6.77
CA SER A 144 -19.49 -6.56 7.28
C SER A 144 -19.46 -8.05 7.63
N PRO A 145 -20.35 -8.56 8.52
CA PRO A 145 -20.41 -10.00 8.82
C PRO A 145 -20.89 -10.81 7.63
N ASN A 146 -20.79 -12.14 7.72
CA ASN A 146 -21.47 -13.02 6.78
C ASN A 146 -22.92 -12.57 6.61
N LEU A 147 -23.32 -12.37 5.36
CA LEU A 147 -24.71 -12.10 5.02
C LEU A 147 -25.43 -13.44 4.79
N ASP A 148 -26.71 -13.51 5.13
CA ASP A 148 -27.49 -14.70 4.82
C ASP A 148 -27.68 -14.86 3.30
N GLY A 149 -27.70 -16.11 2.83
CA GLY A 149 -27.92 -16.42 1.41
C GLY A 149 -26.72 -16.09 0.51
N TYR A 150 -27.01 -15.70 -0.74
CA TYR A 150 -25.98 -15.42 -1.75
C TYR A 150 -25.37 -14.04 -1.54
N GLN A 151 -24.10 -14.02 -1.12
CA GLN A 151 -23.41 -12.82 -0.66
C GLN A 151 -22.74 -12.05 -1.80
N ARG A 152 -23.51 -11.58 -2.80
CA ARG A 152 -22.97 -10.84 -3.97
C ARG A 152 -21.95 -9.80 -3.52
N ARG A 153 -22.40 -8.92 -2.60
CA ARG A 153 -21.67 -7.78 -2.01
C ARG A 153 -20.32 -8.09 -1.35
N GLN A 154 -19.98 -9.37 -1.12
CA GLN A 154 -18.72 -9.83 -0.54
C GLN A 154 -17.90 -10.71 -1.50
N ARG A 155 -18.33 -10.85 -2.75
CA ARG A 155 -17.66 -11.58 -3.82
C ARG A 155 -16.96 -10.59 -4.73
N TRP A 156 -15.65 -10.54 -4.59
CA TRP A 156 -14.78 -9.66 -5.35
C TRP A 156 -14.39 -10.33 -6.65
N LEU A 157 -14.38 -9.55 -7.72
CA LEU A 157 -13.98 -9.99 -9.05
C LEU A 157 -12.65 -9.34 -9.40
N MET A 158 -11.76 -10.10 -10.03
CA MET A 158 -10.43 -9.64 -10.40
C MET A 158 -10.06 -10.10 -11.80
N THR A 159 -9.43 -9.22 -12.56
CA THR A 159 -8.79 -9.54 -13.84
C THR A 159 -7.49 -8.77 -13.95
N SER A 160 -6.50 -9.28 -14.69
CA SER A 160 -5.27 -8.54 -14.96
C SER A 160 -5.60 -7.25 -15.71
N ALA A 161 -4.97 -6.15 -15.31
CA ALA A 161 -5.04 -4.90 -16.05
C ALA A 161 -4.49 -5.11 -17.47
N PRO A 162 -5.12 -4.52 -18.50
CA PRO A 162 -4.55 -4.54 -19.84
C PRO A 162 -3.19 -3.83 -19.80
N GLU A 163 -2.15 -4.44 -20.38
CA GLU A 163 -0.81 -3.85 -20.46
C GLU A 163 -0.91 -2.43 -21.03
N SER A 164 -0.77 -1.44 -20.13
CA SER A 164 -0.64 -0.04 -20.48
C SER A 164 0.68 0.39 -19.87
N THR A 165 1.67 0.57 -20.75
CA THR A 165 3.03 1.03 -20.50
C THR A 165 3.09 2.21 -19.51
N ALA A 166 3.36 1.93 -18.23
CA ALA A 166 3.90 2.91 -17.28
C ALA A 166 4.42 2.22 -15.98
N ASP A 167 5.55 1.54 -16.06
CA ASP A 167 6.82 1.95 -15.41
C ASP A 167 7.83 0.81 -15.58
N SER A 168 8.38 0.72 -16.79
CA SER A 168 9.71 0.15 -17.00
C SER A 168 10.57 1.31 -17.48
N ALA A 169 11.28 1.94 -16.55
CA ALA A 169 12.41 2.78 -16.91
C ALA A 169 13.46 1.89 -17.60
N THR A 170 13.67 2.06 -18.91
CA THR A 170 14.97 2.10 -19.62
C THR A 170 14.75 2.17 -21.15
N THR A 171 14.96 3.37 -21.68
CA THR A 171 15.44 3.78 -23.03
C THR A 171 15.04 3.02 -24.30
N THR A 172 14.23 3.72 -25.10
CA THR A 172 14.24 3.93 -26.57
C THR A 172 15.03 2.98 -27.47
N GLY A 173 14.31 2.34 -28.38
CA GLY A 173 14.78 1.81 -29.66
C GLY A 173 13.58 1.57 -30.57
N GLU A 174 13.20 2.59 -31.35
CA GLU A 174 12.10 2.56 -32.31
C GLU A 174 12.48 1.77 -33.58
N SER A 175 11.47 1.08 -34.13
CA SER A 175 11.12 0.97 -35.56
C SER A 175 11.04 -0.45 -36.12
N GLY A 176 9.90 -0.76 -36.75
CA GLY A 176 9.69 -2.00 -37.51
C GLY A 176 8.23 -2.36 -37.75
N ASN A 177 7.49 -1.49 -38.45
CA ASN A 177 6.12 -1.68 -38.91
C ASN A 177 6.03 -2.72 -40.03
N GLN A 178 5.22 -3.80 -39.92
CA GLN A 178 4.61 -4.51 -41.07
C GLN A 178 3.26 -5.18 -40.72
N THR A 179 2.41 -5.25 -41.74
CA THR A 179 0.95 -5.36 -41.76
C THR A 179 0.46 -6.70 -42.34
N SER A 180 -0.77 -7.12 -41.97
CA SER A 180 -1.71 -8.07 -42.65
C SER A 180 -1.31 -9.56 -42.67
N GLN A 181 -2.17 -10.60 -42.60
CA GLN A 181 -3.62 -10.87 -42.47
C GLN A 181 -3.71 -12.34 -41.93
N PRO A 182 -4.89 -12.91 -41.57
CA PRO A 182 -4.99 -14.19 -40.87
C PRO A 182 -5.06 -15.39 -41.84
N ASP A 183 -4.64 -16.57 -41.37
CA ASP A 183 -5.11 -17.86 -41.86
C ASP A 183 -5.04 -18.95 -40.77
N THR A 184 -5.90 -19.94 -41.00
CA THR A 184 -6.59 -20.87 -40.07
C THR A 184 -5.76 -22.06 -39.55
N ASP A 185 -6.15 -22.54 -38.34
CA ASP A 185 -6.06 -23.89 -37.73
C ASP A 185 -4.80 -24.77 -37.88
N THR A 186 -4.22 -25.21 -36.75
CA THR A 186 -4.29 -26.59 -36.19
C THR A 186 -3.26 -26.75 -35.05
N GLY A 187 -3.62 -27.43 -33.97
CA GLY A 187 -2.93 -27.45 -32.67
C GLY A 187 -1.49 -27.99 -32.60
N GLY A 188 -0.78 -27.49 -31.58
CA GLY A 188 0.51 -27.96 -31.11
C GLY A 188 0.82 -27.32 -29.74
N SER A 189 1.22 -28.14 -28.77
CA SER A 189 1.62 -27.73 -27.42
C SER A 189 2.97 -27.01 -27.45
N ASP A 190 2.99 -25.70 -27.18
CA ASP A 190 4.22 -24.90 -27.15
C ASP A 190 4.63 -24.53 -25.73
N ASN A 191 5.72 -25.15 -25.26
CA ASN A 191 6.48 -24.69 -24.10
C ASN A 191 7.30 -23.47 -24.52
N SER A 192 7.00 -22.29 -23.99
CA SER A 192 7.72 -21.04 -24.30
C SER A 192 9.11 -21.02 -23.67
N SER A 193 10.11 -21.49 -24.41
CA SER A 193 11.52 -21.21 -24.12
C SER A 193 11.86 -19.77 -24.52
N LEU A 194 12.45 -19.02 -23.59
CA LEU A 194 12.93 -17.65 -23.86
C LEU A 194 13.95 -17.64 -25.02
N SER A 195 13.72 -16.76 -26.00
CA SER A 195 14.57 -16.56 -27.18
C SER A 195 16.04 -16.37 -26.78
N GLY A 196 16.96 -17.02 -27.52
CA GLY A 196 18.41 -16.89 -27.33
C GLY A 196 18.90 -15.43 -27.39
N GLY A 197 18.13 -14.52 -28.01
CA GLY A 197 18.41 -13.09 -27.99
C GLY A 197 18.25 -12.42 -26.62
N ALA A 198 17.33 -12.91 -25.78
CA ALA A 198 17.12 -12.41 -24.41
C ALA A 198 18.27 -12.83 -23.47
N ILE A 199 18.81 -14.04 -23.67
CA ILE A 199 19.91 -14.58 -22.86
C ILE A 199 21.24 -13.90 -23.21
N ALA A 200 21.48 -13.54 -24.48
CA ALA A 200 22.71 -12.87 -24.90
C ALA A 200 22.85 -11.42 -24.39
N GLY A 201 21.74 -10.71 -24.18
CA GLY A 201 21.76 -9.30 -23.75
C GLY A 201 22.20 -9.08 -22.30
N ILE A 202 21.90 -10.03 -21.40
CA ILE A 202 22.12 -9.87 -19.95
C ILE A 202 23.62 -9.97 -19.58
N ALA A 203 24.39 -10.77 -20.31
CA ALA A 203 25.81 -10.99 -19.99
C ALA A 203 26.69 -9.75 -20.24
N ILE A 204 26.37 -8.93 -21.25
CA ILE A 204 27.20 -7.78 -21.65
C ILE A 204 26.87 -6.53 -20.82
N GLY A 205 25.60 -6.36 -20.42
CA GLY A 205 25.15 -5.22 -19.61
C GLY A 205 25.74 -5.17 -18.20
N ALA A 206 26.04 -6.33 -17.60
CA ALA A 206 26.53 -6.41 -16.22
C ALA A 206 27.90 -5.74 -16.02
N VAL A 207 28.82 -5.85 -17.00
CA VAL A 207 30.17 -5.28 -16.87
C VAL A 207 30.14 -3.76 -16.94
N LEU A 208 29.35 -3.19 -17.86
CA LEU A 208 29.20 -1.75 -17.99
C LEU A 208 28.40 -1.13 -16.83
N GLY A 209 27.38 -1.84 -16.34
CA GLY A 209 26.61 -1.41 -15.17
C GLY A 209 27.46 -1.32 -13.90
N VAL A 210 28.30 -2.32 -13.63
CA VAL A 210 29.19 -2.31 -12.45
C VAL A 210 30.23 -1.20 -12.54
N LEU A 211 30.81 -0.96 -13.72
CA LEU A 211 31.75 0.15 -13.93
C LEU A 211 31.10 1.52 -13.72
N ALA A 212 29.87 1.72 -14.21
CA ALA A 212 29.14 2.97 -14.02
C ALA A 212 28.83 3.23 -12.53
N ILE A 213 28.37 2.21 -11.80
CA ILE A 213 28.07 2.32 -10.36
C ILE A 213 29.34 2.62 -9.55
N ALA A 214 30.46 1.95 -9.87
CA ALA A 214 31.74 2.19 -9.21
C ALA A 214 32.24 3.63 -9.41
N LEU A 215 32.10 4.19 -10.62
CA LEU A 215 32.48 5.57 -10.92
C LEU A 215 31.62 6.59 -10.17
N VAL A 216 30.30 6.38 -10.09
CA VAL A 216 29.39 7.25 -9.33
C VAL A 216 29.75 7.23 -7.84
N ALA A 217 29.92 6.03 -7.25
CA ALA A 217 30.31 5.90 -5.85
C ALA A 217 31.65 6.58 -5.54
N PHE A 218 32.66 6.40 -6.40
CA PHE A 218 33.96 7.06 -6.28
C PHE A 218 33.86 8.59 -6.36
N PHE A 219 33.05 9.11 -7.27
CA PHE A 219 32.88 10.56 -7.43
C PHE A 219 32.24 11.21 -6.20
N PHE A 220 31.20 10.59 -5.62
CA PHE A 220 30.59 11.07 -4.38
C PHE A 220 31.53 10.98 -3.17
N TRP A 221 32.32 9.90 -3.07
CA TRP A 221 33.32 9.75 -2.00
C TRP A 221 34.44 10.79 -2.10
N ARG A 222 34.93 11.07 -3.31
CA ARG A 222 35.94 12.12 -3.57
C ARG A 222 35.42 13.51 -3.23
N ARG A 223 34.15 13.80 -3.55
CA ARG A 223 33.51 15.09 -3.21
C ARG A 223 33.33 15.26 -1.71
N ARG A 224 33.08 14.17 -0.96
CA ARG A 224 32.96 14.19 0.50
C ARG A 224 34.32 14.43 1.18
N LYS A 225 35.42 13.83 0.69
CA LYS A 225 36.76 14.05 1.26
C LYS A 225 37.27 15.47 1.09
N ARG A 226 36.88 16.19 0.03
CA ARG A 226 37.25 17.60 -0.18
C ARG A 226 36.55 18.60 0.75
N ARG A 227 35.60 18.15 1.58
CA ARG A 227 34.91 18.99 2.58
C ARG A 227 35.39 18.74 4.02
N ALA A 228 36.41 17.89 4.21
CA ALA A 228 36.93 17.55 5.52
C ALA A 228 38.21 18.33 5.93
N GLU A 229 38.66 19.30 5.13
CA GLU A 229 39.82 20.17 5.44
C GLU A 229 39.46 21.66 5.64
N ALA A 230 38.21 21.97 6.00
CA ALA A 230 37.86 23.29 6.51
C ALA A 230 37.47 23.15 7.99
N ALA A 231 38.47 23.10 8.87
CA ALA A 231 38.29 23.29 10.30
C ALA A 231 37.80 24.74 10.55
N PRO A 232 36.73 24.98 11.32
CA PRO A 232 36.40 26.33 11.76
C PRO A 232 37.40 26.74 12.85
N ALA A 233 38.25 27.71 12.52
CA ALA A 233 39.05 28.44 13.48
C ALA A 233 38.14 29.20 14.45
N SER A 234 38.37 28.99 15.75
CA SER A 234 37.81 29.78 16.85
C SER A 234 38.16 31.26 16.66
N THR A 235 37.16 32.14 16.63
CA THR A 235 37.37 33.59 16.78
C THR A 235 36.50 34.10 17.92
N GLN A 236 37.18 34.56 18.97
CA GLN A 236 36.64 35.29 20.11
C GLN A 236 35.93 36.56 19.64
N ALA A 237 34.74 36.83 20.17
CA ALA A 237 34.02 38.09 19.95
C ALA A 237 34.50 39.16 20.95
N PRO A 238 34.89 40.38 20.49
CA PRO A 238 35.14 41.51 21.38
C PRO A 238 33.82 42.22 21.74
N TYR A 239 33.64 42.52 23.02
CA TYR A 239 32.60 43.43 23.51
C TYR A 239 32.87 44.87 23.08
N PRO A 240 31.81 45.64 22.77
CA PRO A 240 31.81 47.07 23.04
C PRO A 240 30.67 47.51 23.97
N GLN A 241 31.03 48.52 24.76
CA GLN A 241 30.38 49.17 25.90
C GLN A 241 28.98 49.75 25.64
N SER A 242 28.16 49.71 26.69
CA SER A 242 26.94 50.52 26.87
C SER A 242 27.25 51.99 27.19
N PRO A 243 26.32 52.90 26.92
CA PRO A 243 25.89 53.79 28.00
C PRO A 243 24.37 54.00 28.06
N ASP A 244 23.87 53.92 29.30
CA ASP A 244 22.73 54.58 29.94
C ASP A 244 21.47 54.94 29.14
N GLY A 245 20.33 54.43 29.61
CA GLY A 245 19.04 55.07 29.37
C GLY A 245 17.79 54.20 29.54
N TYR A 246 17.21 54.24 30.74
CA TYR A 246 15.77 54.10 31.02
C TYR A 246 15.13 52.70 31.22
N LYS A 247 14.32 52.64 32.29
CA LYS A 247 13.59 51.52 32.92
C LYS A 247 12.54 50.84 32.02
N PRO A 248 12.06 49.64 32.42
CA PRO A 248 10.70 49.63 32.95
C PRO A 248 10.51 48.89 34.29
N GLU A 249 9.56 49.41 35.04
CA GLU A 249 8.91 48.82 36.22
C GLU A 249 8.13 47.54 35.90
N SER A 250 8.12 46.65 36.89
CA SER A 250 6.98 45.87 37.41
C SER A 250 6.08 45.11 36.41
N SER A 251 6.06 43.78 36.50
CA SER A 251 5.10 43.10 37.38
C SER A 251 5.02 41.57 37.16
N SER A 252 4.93 40.88 38.29
CA SER A 252 4.30 39.56 38.54
C SER A 252 4.94 38.27 38.02
N GLN A 253 5.63 37.63 38.97
CA GLN A 253 5.93 36.21 39.06
C GLN A 253 4.64 35.36 39.17
N THR A 254 4.61 34.18 38.56
CA THR A 254 3.71 33.08 38.98
C THR A 254 4.55 31.99 39.66
N PRO A 255 4.16 31.51 40.85
CA PRO A 255 4.96 30.54 41.61
C PRO A 255 4.70 29.11 41.16
N VAL A 256 5.81 28.37 41.08
CA VAL A 256 5.89 26.90 40.97
C VAL A 256 5.53 26.29 42.32
N TYR A 257 4.69 25.25 42.33
CA TYR A 257 4.47 24.42 43.51
C TYR A 257 4.85 22.96 43.20
N GLU A 258 5.84 22.46 43.95
CA GLU A 258 6.15 21.04 44.10
C GLU A 258 5.44 20.45 45.34
N LEU A 259 5.35 19.10 45.32
CA LEU A 259 4.54 18.14 46.09
C LEU A 259 4.58 18.21 47.63
N PRO A 260 3.63 17.50 48.28
CA PRO A 260 4.08 16.50 49.25
C PRO A 260 3.46 15.11 49.08
N ASN A 261 4.37 14.15 49.17
CA ASN A 261 4.21 12.71 49.41
C ASN A 261 3.35 12.43 50.65
N ASN A 262 2.35 11.54 50.56
CA ASN A 262 1.73 10.95 51.74
C ASN A 262 1.46 9.45 51.55
N GLN A 263 2.07 8.67 52.42
CA GLN A 263 1.96 7.22 52.56
C GLN A 263 0.62 6.86 53.22
N ASN A 264 -0.13 5.91 52.64
CA ASN A 264 -0.65 4.75 53.37
C ASN A 264 -1.29 3.72 52.41
N PRO A 265 -0.94 2.42 52.48
CA PRO A 265 -1.75 1.36 51.88
C PRO A 265 -2.92 1.00 52.82
N ALA A 266 -4.13 0.93 52.27
CA ALA A 266 -5.30 0.43 53.01
C ALA A 266 -5.37 -1.10 52.92
N GLU A 267 -5.34 -1.75 54.08
CA GLU A 267 -5.53 -3.18 54.32
C GLU A 267 -6.98 -3.63 54.03
N LEU A 268 -7.12 -4.86 53.55
CA LEU A 268 -8.38 -5.61 53.36
C LEU A 268 -8.96 -6.07 54.72
N PRO A 269 -10.28 -6.12 54.91
CA PRO A 269 -10.87 -7.01 55.90
C PRO A 269 -11.17 -8.39 55.28
N ALA A 270 -10.72 -9.44 55.97
CA ALA A 270 -11.12 -10.83 55.77
C ALA A 270 -12.27 -11.21 56.75
N ASN A 271 -13.07 -12.18 56.30
CA ASN A 271 -14.06 -13.02 57.03
C ASN A 271 -15.39 -12.32 57.40
N HIS A 272 -16.55 -12.96 57.33
CA HIS A 272 -16.89 -14.38 57.58
C HIS A 272 -18.14 -14.81 56.79
#